data_AF-A0A931APM7-F1
#
_entry.id   AF-A0A931APM7-F1
#
_cell.length_a   1.000
_cell.length_b   1.000
_cell.length_c   1.000
_cell.angle_alpha   90.00
_cell.angle_beta   90.00
_cell.angle_gamma   90.00
#
_symmetry.space_group_name_H-M   'P 1'
#
loop_
_entity.id
_entity.type
_entity.pdbx_description
1 polymer ?
#
loop_
_entity_poly.entity_id
_entity_poly.type
_entity_poly.pdbx_seq_one_letter_code
_entity_poly.pdbx_strand_id
1 'polypeptide(L)'
;MGTSKLARSALTLTLIIVSFLLFRGTISIFSSFIVPLALYIFSKDFSLVEQLTTTLAALILVTIFFSTQAFFMIAYGLLAFLLSVTANKSMFLKILLLSLGAAVSFIIAIQLTDLILGTAIQQALTSLAGGSQAGFYLFVLIEGVITGTVLNVSSYWLEKRLESNWSQNR
;
A
#
# COMPACT_ATOMS: atom_id res chain seq x y z
N MET A 1 -4.26 -24.39 3.92
CA MET A 1 -4.02 -23.51 2.75
C MET A 1 -3.56 -24.39 1.60
N GLY A 2 -4.14 -24.28 0.40
CA GLY A 2 -3.69 -25.06 -0.76
C GLY A 2 -2.30 -24.61 -1.26
N THR A 3 -1.57 -25.48 -1.96
CA THR A 3 -0.21 -25.19 -2.47
C THR A 3 -0.14 -23.93 -3.34
N SER A 4 -1.15 -23.71 -4.19
CA SER A 4 -1.24 -22.48 -5.01
C SER A 4 -1.40 -21.21 -4.17
N LYS A 5 -2.16 -21.26 -3.06
CA LYS A 5 -2.34 -20.11 -2.16
C LYS A 5 -1.06 -19.79 -1.39
N LEU A 6 -0.35 -20.82 -0.92
CA LEU A 6 0.97 -20.67 -0.31
C LEU A 6 1.97 -20.01 -1.26
N ALA A 7 2.01 -20.45 -2.52
CA ALA A 7 2.87 -19.85 -3.54
C ALA A 7 2.53 -18.37 -3.79
N ARG A 8 1.23 -18.02 -3.89
CA ARG A 8 0.79 -16.63 -4.01
C ARG A 8 1.19 -15.78 -2.79
N SER A 9 1.00 -16.28 -1.57
CA SER A 9 1.46 -15.59 -0.35
C SER A 9 2.97 -15.36 -0.37
N ALA A 10 3.77 -16.36 -0.75
CA ALA A 10 5.23 -16.22 -0.85
C ALA A 10 5.64 -15.17 -1.90
N LEU A 11 4.96 -15.13 -3.04
CA LEU A 11 5.16 -14.09 -4.06
C LEU A 11 4.80 -12.70 -3.53
N THR A 12 3.67 -12.56 -2.84
CA THR A 12 3.27 -11.30 -2.19
C THR A 12 4.35 -10.82 -1.23
N LEU A 13 4.80 -11.68 -0.31
CA LEU A 13 5.85 -11.34 0.65
C LEU A 13 7.15 -10.95 -0.05
N THR A 14 7.56 -11.71 -1.08
CA THR A 14 8.77 -11.40 -1.87
C THR A 14 8.67 -10.04 -2.53
N LEU A 15 7.53 -9.73 -3.16
CA LEU A 15 7.32 -8.45 -3.84
C LEU A 15 7.36 -7.28 -2.86
N ILE A 16 6.78 -7.45 -1.67
CA ILE A 16 6.81 -6.46 -0.59
C ILE A 16 8.26 -6.20 -0.15
N ILE A 17 9.03 -7.25 0.13
CA ILE A 17 10.43 -7.13 0.54
C ILE A 17 11.27 -6.47 -0.55
N VAL A 18 11.12 -6.88 -1.81
CA VAL A 18 11.83 -6.27 -2.94
C VAL A 18 11.45 -4.79 -3.09
N SER A 19 10.17 -4.45 -2.91
CA SER A 19 9.71 -3.05 -2.97
C SER A 19 10.39 -2.19 -1.90
N PHE A 20 10.47 -2.68 -0.67
CA PHE A 20 11.17 -1.96 0.40
C PHE A 20 12.70 -1.94 0.23
N LEU A 21 13.29 -2.98 -0.38
CA LEU A 21 14.72 -3.00 -0.68
C LEU A 21 15.11 -1.96 -1.74
N LEU A 22 14.31 -1.84 -2.81
CA LEU A 22 14.59 -0.98 -3.95
C LEU A 22 14.18 0.48 -3.71
N PHE A 23 13.01 0.70 -3.12
CA PHE A 23 12.45 2.02 -2.94
C PHE A 23 12.59 2.47 -1.49
N ARG A 24 13.84 2.74 -1.10
CA ARG A 24 14.19 3.22 0.24
C ARG A 24 13.95 4.71 0.32
N GLY A 25 13.00 5.11 1.16
CA GLY A 25 12.65 6.50 1.41
C GLY A 25 11.59 6.60 2.50
N THR A 26 11.55 7.75 3.16
CA THR A 26 10.60 8.05 4.24
C THR A 26 9.15 8.06 3.77
N ILE A 27 8.92 8.50 2.53
CA ILE A 27 7.69 8.27 1.77
C ILE A 27 8.11 7.68 0.44
N SER A 28 8.07 6.35 0.33
CA SER A 28 8.32 5.68 -0.94
C SER A 28 7.04 5.65 -1.77
N ILE A 29 6.94 6.54 -2.75
CA ILE A 29 5.81 6.63 -3.71
C ILE A 29 5.56 5.26 -4.36
N PHE A 30 6.63 4.58 -4.77
CA PHE A 30 6.52 3.28 -5.41
C PHE A 30 6.00 2.20 -4.46
N SER A 31 6.52 2.13 -3.23
CA SER A 31 6.01 1.18 -2.23
C SER A 31 4.55 1.46 -1.88
N SER A 32 4.13 2.74 -1.88
CA SER A 32 2.76 3.12 -1.55
C SER A 32 1.67 2.62 -2.48
N PHE A 33 1.99 2.27 -3.73
CA PHE A 33 1.01 1.61 -4.60
C PHE A 33 1.37 0.16 -4.92
N ILE A 34 2.65 -0.23 -4.95
CA ILE A 34 3.03 -1.62 -5.25
C ILE A 34 2.59 -2.56 -4.12
N VAL A 35 2.83 -2.20 -2.86
CA VAL A 35 2.53 -3.07 -1.71
C VAL A 35 1.03 -3.31 -1.56
N PRO A 36 0.15 -2.29 -1.53
CA PRO A 36 -1.29 -2.53 -1.45
C PRO A 36 -1.82 -3.33 -2.65
N LEU A 37 -1.29 -3.06 -3.85
CA LEU A 37 -1.69 -3.76 -5.07
C LEU A 37 -1.32 -5.24 -5.03
N ALA A 38 -0.13 -5.57 -4.53
CA ALA A 38 0.33 -6.94 -4.34
C ALA A 38 -0.56 -7.68 -3.33
N LEU A 39 -0.82 -7.07 -2.18
CA LEU A 39 -1.72 -7.61 -1.16
C LEU A 39 -3.11 -7.87 -1.75
N TYR A 40 -3.64 -6.92 -2.52
CA TYR A 40 -4.95 -7.03 -3.14
C TYR A 40 -5.03 -8.15 -4.18
N ILE A 41 -4.17 -8.12 -5.21
CA ILE A 41 -4.28 -9.03 -6.36
C ILE A 41 -4.02 -10.47 -5.96
N PHE A 42 -2.94 -10.72 -5.21
CA PHE A 42 -2.55 -12.09 -4.87
C PHE A 42 -3.42 -12.71 -3.79
N SER A 43 -4.21 -11.90 -3.07
CA SER A 43 -5.10 -12.35 -2.01
C SER A 43 -6.60 -12.21 -2.36
N LYS A 44 -6.95 -11.89 -3.61
CA LYS A 44 -8.35 -11.69 -4.05
C LYS A 44 -9.25 -12.92 -3.79
N ASP A 45 -8.70 -14.12 -3.95
CA ASP A 45 -9.41 -15.40 -3.75
C ASP A 45 -9.21 -16.01 -2.34
N PHE A 46 -8.58 -15.25 -1.43
CA PHE A 46 -8.28 -15.74 -0.09
C PHE A 46 -9.45 -15.47 0.85
N SER A 47 -9.61 -16.35 1.86
CA SER A 47 -10.51 -16.03 2.97
C SER A 47 -9.95 -14.86 3.79
N LEU A 48 -10.80 -14.17 4.55
CA LEU A 48 -10.38 -13.07 5.42
C LEU A 48 -9.20 -13.49 6.34
N VAL A 49 -9.25 -14.71 6.88
CA VAL A 49 -8.20 -15.25 7.76
C VAL A 49 -6.87 -15.43 7.00
N GLU A 50 -6.92 -15.92 5.76
CA GLU A 50 -5.74 -16.09 4.91
C GLU A 50 -5.12 -14.73 4.50
N GLN A 51 -5.96 -13.73 4.21
CA GLN A 51 -5.53 -12.35 3.93
C GLN A 51 -4.86 -11.71 5.15
N LEU A 52 -5.49 -11.81 6.33
CA LEU A 52 -4.96 -11.28 7.58
C LEU A 52 -3.65 -11.97 7.96
N THR A 53 -3.55 -13.29 7.78
CA THR A 53 -2.32 -14.05 8.07
C THR A 53 -1.18 -13.63 7.15
N THR A 54 -1.45 -13.44 5.85
CA THR A 54 -0.44 -12.97 4.89
C THR A 54 0.00 -11.53 5.21
N THR A 55 -0.94 -10.66 5.56
CA THR A 55 -0.67 -9.27 5.93
C THR A 55 0.12 -9.18 7.24
N LEU A 56 -0.22 -10.01 8.23
CA LEU A 56 0.50 -10.10 9.49
C LEU A 56 1.92 -10.64 9.31
N ALA A 57 2.09 -11.67 8.47
CA ALA A 57 3.41 -12.17 8.12
C ALA A 57 4.26 -11.08 7.44
N ALA A 58 3.68 -10.32 6.52
CA ALA A 58 4.33 -9.16 5.91
C ALA A 58 4.71 -8.11 6.97
N LEU A 59 3.80 -7.77 7.88
CA LEU A 59 4.06 -6.82 8.96
C LEU A 59 5.21 -7.27 9.87
N ILE A 60 5.27 -8.55 10.24
CA ILE A 60 6.36 -9.11 11.05
C ILE A 60 7.68 -8.99 10.31
N LEU A 61 7.75 -9.41 9.04
CA LEU A 61 8.96 -9.32 8.24
C LEU A 61 9.41 -7.86 8.05
N VAL A 62 8.48 -6.96 7.74
CA VAL A 62 8.77 -5.53 7.57
C VAL A 62 9.25 -4.93 8.89
N THR A 63 8.66 -5.29 10.02
CA THR A 63 9.10 -4.79 11.33
C THR A 63 10.53 -5.23 11.66
N ILE A 64 10.89 -6.47 11.32
CA ILE A 64 12.24 -7.02 11.57
C ILE A 64 13.29 -6.38 10.65
N PHE A 65 13.00 -6.27 9.35
CA PHE A 65 14.00 -5.85 8.35
C PHE A 65 13.95 -4.37 7.98
N PHE A 66 12.80 -3.71 8.17
CA PHE A 66 12.51 -2.34 7.75
C PHE A 66 11.65 -1.63 8.82
N SER A 67 12.15 -1.54 10.05
CA SER A 67 11.38 -1.06 11.21
C SER A 67 10.65 0.28 10.98
N THR A 68 11.27 1.23 10.28
CA THR A 68 10.66 2.53 9.93
C THR A 68 9.47 2.44 8.98
N GLN A 69 9.30 1.31 8.30
CA GLN A 69 8.19 1.03 7.38
C GLN A 69 7.06 0.22 8.03
N ALA A 70 7.19 -0.16 9.30
CA ALA A 70 6.20 -1.01 9.97
C ALA A 70 4.79 -0.36 10.00
N PHE A 71 4.71 0.93 10.34
CA PHE A 71 3.43 1.66 10.34
C PHE A 71 2.88 1.90 8.93
N PHE A 72 3.77 2.10 7.94
CA PHE A 72 3.38 2.18 6.54
C PHE A 72 2.80 0.86 6.03
N MET A 73 3.31 -0.28 6.48
CA MET A 73 2.75 -1.58 6.14
C MET A 73 1.30 -1.74 6.61
N ILE A 74 0.94 -1.17 7.76
CA ILE A 74 -0.46 -1.12 8.24
C ILE A 74 -1.30 -0.23 7.32
N ALA A 75 -0.81 0.96 6.96
CA ALA A 75 -1.46 1.84 5.99
C ALA A 75 -1.67 1.15 4.63
N TYR A 76 -0.70 0.36 4.17
CA TYR A 76 -0.79 -0.38 2.92
C TYR A 76 -1.81 -1.53 2.98
N GLY A 77 -1.91 -2.22 4.12
CA GLY A 77 -2.98 -3.18 4.37
C GLY A 77 -4.36 -2.54 4.31
N LEU A 78 -4.52 -1.35 4.91
CA LEU A 78 -5.77 -0.59 4.84
C LEU A 78 -6.11 -0.19 3.40
N LEU A 79 -5.13 0.24 2.62
CA LEU A 79 -5.31 0.59 1.21
C LEU A 79 -5.71 -0.63 0.36
N ALA A 80 -5.12 -1.80 0.61
CA ALA A 80 -5.51 -3.04 -0.06
C ALA A 80 -6.97 -3.42 0.27
N PHE A 81 -7.37 -3.26 1.53
CA PHE A 81 -8.76 -3.46 1.95
C PHE A 81 -9.72 -2.46 1.30
N LEU A 82 -9.38 -1.15 1.31
CA LEU A 82 -10.16 -0.12 0.64
C LEU A 82 -10.31 -0.39 -0.85
N LEU A 83 -9.26 -0.88 -1.51
CA LEU A 83 -9.30 -1.27 -2.91
C LEU A 83 -10.33 -2.38 -3.17
N SER A 84 -10.42 -3.35 -2.26
CA SER A 84 -11.44 -4.41 -2.32
C SER A 84 -12.86 -3.90 -2.10
N VAL A 85 -13.08 -3.03 -1.11
CA VAL A 85 -14.42 -2.50 -0.78
C VAL A 85 -14.92 -1.50 -1.83
N THR A 86 -14.00 -0.82 -2.51
CA THR A 86 -14.33 0.19 -3.54
C THR A 86 -14.39 -0.38 -4.96
N ALA A 87 -14.18 -1.69 -5.15
CA ALA A 87 -14.11 -2.33 -6.47
C ALA A 87 -15.33 -2.05 -7.36
N ASN A 88 -16.53 -1.99 -6.78
CA ASN A 88 -17.79 -1.77 -7.50
C ASN A 88 -18.26 -0.31 -7.53
N LYS A 89 -17.44 0.64 -7.07
CA LYS A 89 -17.79 2.07 -7.06
C LYS A 89 -17.45 2.72 -8.40
N SER A 90 -18.03 3.90 -8.67
CA SER A 90 -17.65 4.68 -9.85
C SER A 90 -16.17 5.06 -9.78
N MET A 91 -15.54 5.20 -10.96
CA MET A 91 -14.10 5.50 -11.06
C MET A 91 -13.70 6.73 -10.24
N PHE A 92 -14.49 7.80 -10.34
CA PHE A 92 -14.26 9.03 -9.58
C PHE A 92 -14.31 8.79 -8.07
N LEU A 93 -15.36 8.12 -7.59
CA LEU A 93 -15.53 7.86 -6.15
C LEU A 93 -14.44 6.93 -5.62
N LYS A 94 -14.02 5.93 -6.40
CA LYS A 94 -12.93 5.02 -6.07
C LYS A 94 -11.60 5.77 -5.94
N ILE A 95 -11.25 6.61 -6.91
CA ILE A 95 -10.03 7.45 -6.85
C ILE A 95 -10.08 8.38 -5.64
N LEU A 96 -11.21 9.04 -5.40
CA LEU A 96 -11.37 9.95 -4.26
C LEU A 96 -11.15 9.23 -2.92
N LEU A 97 -11.82 8.09 -2.72
CA LEU A 97 -11.71 7.31 -1.49
C LEU A 97 -10.30 6.74 -1.28
N LEU A 98 -9.67 6.22 -2.34
CA LEU A 98 -8.30 5.72 -2.25
C LEU A 98 -7.30 6.85 -1.97
N SER A 99 -7.51 8.03 -2.56
CA SER A 99 -6.63 9.19 -2.36
C SER A 99 -6.72 9.76 -0.95
N LEU A 100 -7.94 9.94 -0.45
CA LEU A 100 -8.16 10.38 0.93
C LEU A 100 -7.70 9.33 1.93
N GLY A 101 -8.00 8.05 1.67
CA GLY A 101 -7.53 6.94 2.48
C GLY A 101 -6.01 6.88 2.56
N ALA A 102 -5.31 7.08 1.44
CA ALA A 102 -3.85 7.12 1.39
C ALA A 102 -3.30 8.30 2.18
N ALA A 103 -3.80 9.53 1.94
CA ALA A 103 -3.35 10.72 2.63
C ALA A 103 -3.52 10.61 4.15
N VAL A 104 -4.71 10.22 4.63
CA VAL A 104 -4.98 10.04 6.06
C VAL A 104 -4.08 8.96 6.66
N SER A 105 -3.95 7.82 5.98
CA SER A 105 -3.14 6.71 6.49
C SER A 105 -1.65 7.07 6.55
N PHE A 106 -1.14 7.86 5.60
CA PHE A 106 0.24 8.32 5.61
C PHE A 106 0.49 9.35 6.69
N ILE A 107 -0.42 10.30 6.93
CA ILE A 107 -0.31 11.23 8.05
C ILE A 107 -0.18 10.45 9.37
N ILE A 108 -1.08 9.49 9.59
CA ILE A 108 -1.07 8.66 10.80
C ILE A 108 0.21 7.83 10.87
N ALA A 109 0.61 7.17 9.78
CA ALA A 109 1.82 6.35 9.75
C ALA A 109 3.08 7.18 10.05
N ILE A 110 3.22 8.37 9.45
CA ILE A 110 4.34 9.29 9.69
C ILE A 110 4.39 9.69 11.17
N GLN A 111 3.25 10.14 11.72
CA GLN A 111 3.18 10.56 13.12
C GLN A 111 3.49 9.43 14.09
N LEU A 112 2.98 8.22 13.85
CA LEU A 112 3.29 7.05 14.67
C LEU A 112 4.75 6.64 14.55
N THR A 113 5.32 6.71 13.35
CA THR A 113 6.74 6.39 13.12
C THR A 113 7.65 7.37 13.87
N ASP A 114 7.37 8.67 13.76
CA ASP A 114 8.12 9.71 14.50
C ASP A 114 7.96 9.57 16.01
N LEU A 115 6.73 9.34 16.50
CA LEU A 115 6.45 9.21 17.92
C LEU A 115 7.09 7.97 18.55
N ILE A 116 6.99 6.81 17.90
CA ILE A 116 7.37 5.51 18.49
C ILE A 116 8.84 5.19 18.21
N LEU A 117 9.35 5.51 17.02
CA LEU A 117 10.74 5.21 16.64
C LEU A 117 11.67 6.41 16.81
N GLY A 118 11.17 7.58 17.22
CA GLY A 118 11.98 8.78 17.41
C GLY A 118 12.56 9.32 16.10
N THR A 119 11.91 9.07 14.97
CA THR A 119 12.34 9.58 13.67
C THR A 119 11.93 11.06 13.50
N ALA A 120 12.52 11.71 12.50
CA ALA A 120 12.22 13.11 12.16
C ALA A 120 11.60 13.22 10.75
N ILE A 121 10.74 12.28 10.37
CA ILE A 121 10.13 12.18 9.04
C ILE A 121 9.29 13.41 8.75
N GLN A 122 8.41 13.79 9.68
CA GLN A 122 7.56 14.96 9.54
C GLN A 122 8.41 16.22 9.38
N GLN A 123 9.46 16.40 10.19
CA GLN A 123 10.34 17.57 10.08
C GLN A 123 11.10 17.59 8.74
N ALA A 124 11.58 16.45 8.27
CA ALA A 124 12.25 16.32 6.98
C ALA A 124 11.31 16.66 5.81
N LEU A 125 10.04 16.28 5.88
CA LEU A 125 9.06 16.62 4.86
C LEU A 125 8.62 18.08 4.94
N THR A 126 8.45 18.61 6.16
CA THR A 126 8.14 20.03 6.37
C THR A 126 9.27 20.92 5.86
N SER A 127 10.54 20.54 6.03
CA SER A 127 11.68 21.31 5.51
C SER A 127 11.72 21.33 3.98
N LEU A 128 11.39 20.20 3.33
CA LEU A 128 11.22 20.14 1.87
C LEU A 128 10.08 21.06 1.37
N ALA A 129 9.05 21.27 2.18
CA ALA A 129 7.92 22.14 1.87
C ALA A 129 8.10 23.59 2.36
N GLY A 130 9.35 24.06 2.46
CA GLY A 130 9.70 25.44 2.84
C GLY A 130 9.53 25.76 4.32
N GLY A 131 9.51 24.73 5.18
CA GLY A 131 9.37 24.88 6.64
C GLY A 131 7.93 25.09 7.12
N SER A 132 6.93 25.02 6.23
CA SER A 132 5.53 25.27 6.57
C SER A 132 4.77 23.97 6.86
N GLN A 133 4.01 23.94 7.96
CA GLN A 133 3.17 22.79 8.31
C GLN A 133 2.06 22.58 7.27
N ALA A 134 1.56 23.65 6.66
CA ALA A 134 0.60 23.57 5.55
C ALA A 134 1.21 22.86 4.33
N GLY A 135 2.48 23.15 4.03
CA GLY A 135 3.24 22.50 2.96
C GLY A 135 3.39 20.99 3.17
N PHE A 136 3.60 20.54 4.40
CA PHE A 136 3.61 19.11 4.75
C PHE A 136 2.27 18.43 4.40
N TYR A 137 1.14 18.98 4.85
CA TYR A 137 -0.16 18.38 4.56
C TYR A 137 -0.48 18.38 3.07
N LEU A 138 -0.10 19.45 2.36
CA LEU A 138 -0.27 19.55 0.91
C LEU A 138 0.58 18.49 0.18
N PHE A 139 1.83 18.29 0.61
CA PHE A 139 2.70 17.24 0.07
C PHE A 139 2.07 15.85 0.25
N VAL A 140 1.63 15.51 1.46
CA VAL A 140 1.00 14.21 1.73
C VAL A 140 -0.33 14.04 0.96
N LEU A 141 -1.07 15.13 0.75
CA LEU A 141 -2.29 15.09 -0.06
C LEU A 141 -1.99 14.81 -1.53
N ILE A 142 -0.97 15.45 -2.11
CA ILE A 142 -0.50 15.16 -3.48
C ILE A 142 -0.08 13.70 -3.59
N GLU A 143 0.72 13.20 -2.65
CA GLU A 143 1.13 11.78 -2.59
C GLU A 143 -0.08 10.84 -2.50
N GLY A 144 -1.08 11.20 -1.70
CA GLY A 144 -2.34 10.48 -1.60
C GLY A 144 -3.07 10.41 -2.95
N VAL A 145 -3.17 11.53 -3.66
CA VAL A 145 -3.81 11.61 -4.99
C VAL A 145 -3.07 10.76 -6.03
N ILE A 146 -1.73 10.85 -6.05
CA ILE A 146 -0.90 10.03 -6.94
C ILE A 146 -1.12 8.55 -6.63
N THR A 147 -1.01 8.16 -5.36
CA THR A 147 -1.18 6.78 -4.91
C THR A 147 -2.55 6.23 -5.27
N GLY A 148 -3.62 6.96 -4.95
CA GLY A 148 -4.99 6.54 -5.22
C GLY A 148 -5.29 6.39 -6.72
N THR A 149 -4.77 7.30 -7.53
CA THR A 149 -4.90 7.25 -8.99
C THR A 149 -4.14 6.06 -9.57
N VAL A 150 -2.88 5.88 -9.20
CA VAL A 150 -2.03 4.78 -9.69
C VAL A 150 -2.58 3.42 -9.25
N LEU A 151 -3.03 3.29 -8.01
CA LEU A 151 -3.69 2.05 -7.51
C LEU A 151 -4.93 1.72 -8.33
N ASN A 152 -5.79 2.70 -8.60
CA ASN A 152 -7.01 2.46 -9.38
C ASN A 152 -6.69 2.04 -10.82
N VAL A 153 -5.79 2.75 -11.49
CA VAL A 153 -5.39 2.43 -12.87
C VAL A 153 -4.71 1.06 -12.94
N SER A 154 -3.77 0.78 -12.03
CA SER A 154 -2.99 -0.46 -12.04
C SER A 154 -3.87 -1.67 -11.70
N SER A 155 -4.78 -1.55 -10.74
CA SER A 155 -5.72 -2.62 -10.42
C SER A 155 -6.62 -2.95 -11.61
N TYR A 156 -7.19 -1.94 -12.27
CA TYR A 156 -8.01 -2.14 -13.47
C TYR A 156 -7.25 -2.86 -14.59
N TRP A 157 -6.03 -2.41 -14.91
CA TRP A 157 -5.22 -3.02 -15.96
C TRP A 157 -4.82 -4.46 -15.66
N LEU A 158 -4.48 -4.75 -14.41
CA LEU A 158 -4.07 -6.10 -13.99
C LEU A 158 -5.25 -7.06 -13.99
N GLU A 159 -6.42 -6.64 -13.47
CA GLU A 159 -7.62 -7.46 -13.51
C GLU A 159 -8.02 -7.81 -14.94
N LYS A 160 -8.06 -6.82 -15.83
CA LYS A 160 -8.36 -7.02 -17.25
C LYS A 160 -7.40 -8.01 -17.93
N ARG A 161 -6.10 -7.93 -17.62
CA ARG A 161 -5.11 -8.88 -18.16
C ARG A 161 -5.27 -10.30 -17.61
N LEU A 162 -5.58 -10.42 -16.32
CA LEU A 162 -5.80 -11.73 -15.70
C LEU A 162 -7.06 -12.41 -16.26
N GLU A 163 -8.14 -11.66 -16.46
CA GLU A 163 -9.38 -12.16 -17.08
C GLU A 163 -9.15 -12.59 -18.53
N SER A 164 -8.42 -11.80 -19.32
CA SER A 164 -8.08 -12.13 -20.71
C SER A 164 -7.22 -13.38 -20.86
N ASN A 165 -6.31 -13.64 -19.91
CA ASN A 165 -5.42 -14.82 -19.98
C ASN A 165 -6.14 -16.10 -19.52
N TRP A 166 -7.17 -15.98 -18.67
CA TRP A 166 -7.96 -17.13 -18.22
C TRP A 166 -9.05 -17.54 -19.21
N SER A 167 -9.57 -16.62 -20.03
CA SER A 167 -10.52 -16.97 -21.09
C SER A 167 -9.87 -17.67 -22.29
N GLN A 168 -8.56 -17.51 -22.51
CA GLN A 168 -7.82 -18.20 -23.57
C GLN A 168 -7.35 -19.62 -23.19
N ASN A 169 -7.41 -19.98 -21.90
CA ASN A 169 -6.99 -21.29 -21.38
C ASN A 169 -8.18 -22.21 -21.02
N ARG A 170 -9.37 -21.90 -21.53
CA ARG A 170 -10.56 -22.78 -21.52
C ARG A 170 -10.96 -23.11 -22.96
#